data_AF-V5SFD7-F1
#
_entry.id   AF-V5SFD7-F1
#
_cell.length_a   1.000
_cell.length_b   1.000
_cell.length_c   1.000
_cell.angle_alpha   90.00
_cell.angle_beta   90.00
_cell.angle_gamma   90.00
#
_symmetry.space_group_name_H-M   'P 1'
#
loop_
_entity.id
_entity.type
_entity.pdbx_description
1 polymer ?
#
loop_
_entity_poly.entity_id
_entity_poly.type
_entity_poly.pdbx_seq_one_letter_code
_entity_poly.pdbx_strand_id
1 'polypeptide(L)'
;MSRPTVLIAVAALAVVLVGMIVIAQDRGPSPVTGGAETRVDAPGTRVESDNTGTTVNAPGTSVDTNESGTRIQAPGVDITVPRRDND
;
A
#
# COMPACT_ATOMS: atom_id res chain seq x y z
N MET A 1 -51.59 8.66 13.94
CA MET A 1 -50.63 8.22 12.91
C MET A 1 -50.91 6.76 12.61
N SER A 2 -51.34 6.45 11.39
CA SER A 2 -51.69 5.08 11.01
C SER A 2 -50.42 4.22 11.05
N ARG A 3 -50.48 3.03 11.65
CA ARG A 3 -49.39 2.03 11.67
C ARG A 3 -48.63 1.89 10.32
N PRO A 4 -49.27 1.93 9.14
CA PRO A 4 -48.54 1.91 7.87
C PRO A 4 -47.65 3.14 7.65
N THR A 5 -48.07 4.33 8.06
CA THR A 5 -47.28 5.57 7.94
C THR A 5 -46.02 5.52 8.81
N VAL A 6 -46.11 4.92 10.00
CA VAL A 6 -44.96 4.74 10.90
C VAL A 6 -43.97 3.74 10.31
N LEU A 7 -44.44 2.63 9.74
CA LEU A 7 -43.58 1.64 9.07
C LEU A 7 -42.84 2.23 7.87
N ILE A 8 -43.52 3.04 7.05
CA ILE A 8 -42.87 3.71 5.92
C ILE A 8 -41.81 4.71 6.39
N ALA A 9 -42.09 5.48 7.44
CA ALA A 9 -41.13 6.42 8.00
C ALA A 9 -39.89 5.73 8.58
N VAL A 10 -40.08 4.60 9.28
CA VAL A 10 -38.97 3.80 9.83
C VAL A 10 -38.14 3.17 8.71
N ALA A 11 -38.79 2.63 7.67
CA ALA A 11 -38.10 2.06 6.52
C ALA A 11 -37.27 3.12 5.77
N ALA A 12 -37.83 4.32 5.55
CA ALA A 12 -37.12 5.42 4.91
C ALA A 12 -35.89 5.85 5.73
N LEU A 13 -36.03 5.94 7.07
CA LEU A 13 -34.93 6.27 7.97
C LEU A 13 -33.81 5.20 7.90
N ALA A 14 -34.18 3.93 7.87
CA ALA A 14 -33.23 2.83 7.79
C ALA A 14 -32.43 2.84 6.48
N VAL A 15 -33.07 3.12 5.34
CA VAL A 15 -32.38 3.21 4.05
C VAL A 15 -31.39 4.37 4.02
N VAL A 16 -31.77 5.55 4.54
CA VAL A 16 -30.87 6.70 4.63
C VAL A 16 -29.66 6.39 5.51
N LEU A 17 -29.89 5.72 6.64
CA LEU A 17 -28.83 5.40 7.60
C LEU A 17 -27.87 4.35 7.05
N VAL A 18 -28.38 3.33 6.36
CA VAL A 18 -27.54 2.34 5.64
C VAL A 18 -26.76 3.01 4.50
N GLY A 19 -27.39 3.89 3.72
CA GLY A 19 -26.71 4.65 2.66
C GLY A 19 -25.56 5.51 3.19
N MET A 20 -25.76 6.20 4.31
CA MET A 20 -24.71 6.99 4.97
C MET A 20 -23.56 6.12 5.49
N ILE A 21 -23.85 4.93 6.04
CA ILE A 21 -22.83 3.98 6.50
C ILE A 21 -22.00 3.46 5.32
N VAL A 22 -22.64 3.11 4.20
CA VAL A 22 -21.93 2.65 2.98
C VAL A 22 -21.02 3.74 2.43
N ILE A 23 -21.48 4.99 2.37
CA ILE A 23 -20.65 6.13 1.93
C ILE A 23 -19.48 6.39 2.89
N ALA A 24 -19.67 6.16 4.19
CA ALA A 24 -18.61 6.29 5.18
C ALA A 24 -17.62 5.10 5.14
N GLN A 25 -18.07 3.90 4.77
CA GLN A 25 -17.23 2.71 4.61
C GLN A 25 -16.42 2.71 3.31
N ASP A 26 -16.88 3.41 2.26
CA ASP A 26 -16.05 3.75 1.09
C ASP A 26 -14.91 4.73 1.43
N ARG A 27 -14.95 5.33 2.63
CA ARG A 27 -13.81 6.02 3.25
C ARG A 27 -13.06 5.13 4.25
N GLY A 28 -13.02 3.82 3.99
CA GLY A 28 -11.91 3.01 4.49
C GLY A 28 -10.59 3.70 4.12
N PRO A 29 -9.49 3.49 4.88
CA PRO A 29 -8.18 3.97 4.46
C PRO A 29 -8.01 3.53 3.02
N SER A 30 -7.96 4.50 2.10
CA SER A 30 -7.86 4.20 0.69
C SER A 30 -6.74 3.18 0.58
N PRO A 31 -6.97 1.99 -0.01
CA PRO A 31 -5.83 1.22 -0.44
C PRO A 31 -5.03 2.21 -1.29
N VAL A 32 -3.75 2.36 -0.99
CA VAL A 32 -2.80 3.09 -1.84
C VAL A 32 -2.71 2.31 -3.15
N THR A 33 -3.79 2.37 -3.93
CA THR A 33 -3.94 1.84 -5.27
C THR A 33 -3.59 2.99 -6.20
N GLY A 34 -2.35 3.45 -6.10
CA GLY A 34 -1.62 3.98 -7.24
C GLY A 34 -0.55 2.96 -7.58
N GLY A 35 0.03 2.99 -8.78
CA GLY A 35 1.31 2.32 -9.04
C GLY A 35 2.41 2.98 -8.20
N ALA A 36 2.40 2.70 -6.89
CA ALA A 36 2.83 3.61 -5.85
C ALA A 36 4.30 3.42 -5.53
N GLU A 37 5.07 4.39 -6.00
CA GLU A 37 6.37 4.78 -5.47
C GLU A 37 6.32 4.65 -3.93
N THR A 38 6.95 3.62 -3.38
CA THR A 38 6.99 3.37 -1.94
C THR A 38 8.24 4.01 -1.40
N ARG A 39 8.07 5.14 -0.71
CA ARG A 39 9.15 5.83 -0.03
C ARG A 39 9.03 5.68 1.48
N VAL A 40 10.04 5.11 2.10
CA VAL A 40 10.16 5.00 3.55
C VAL A 40 11.41 5.77 3.99
N ASP A 41 11.22 6.88 4.68
CA ASP A 41 12.30 7.62 5.34
C ASP A 41 12.25 7.32 6.85
N ALA A 42 13.18 6.49 7.32
CA ALA A 42 13.43 6.20 8.72
C ALA A 42 14.77 6.82 9.15
N PRO A 43 15.04 7.04 10.45
CA PRO A 43 16.32 7.59 10.91
C PRO A 43 17.50 6.73 10.45
N GLY A 44 18.29 7.25 9.52
CA GLY A 44 19.45 6.57 8.95
C GLY A 44 19.15 5.60 7.80
N THR A 45 17.89 5.30 7.50
CA THR A 45 17.51 4.35 6.44
C THR A 45 16.50 4.97 5.48
N ARG A 46 16.79 4.90 4.19
CA ARG A 46 15.88 5.30 3.12
C ARG A 46 15.59 4.10 2.24
N VAL A 47 14.30 3.85 2.00
CA VAL A 47 13.82 2.86 1.02
C VAL A 47 13.02 3.59 -0.04
N GLU A 48 13.33 3.32 -1.29
CA GLU A 48 12.61 3.80 -2.46
C GLU A 48 12.30 2.61 -3.35
N SER A 49 11.03 2.39 -3.65
CA SER A 49 10.59 1.32 -4.53
C SER A 49 9.65 1.87 -5.58
N ASP A 50 9.91 1.55 -6.83
CA ASP A 50 9.12 1.95 -7.98
C ASP A 50 8.85 0.73 -8.88
N ASN A 51 8.32 0.95 -10.09
CA ASN A 51 8.01 -0.11 -11.03
C ASN A 51 9.25 -0.77 -11.65
N THR A 52 10.42 -0.13 -11.56
CA THR A 52 11.69 -0.57 -12.14
C THR A 52 12.58 -1.28 -11.11
N GLY A 53 12.43 -0.95 -9.83
CA GLY A 53 13.25 -1.55 -8.79
C GLY A 53 12.98 -1.09 -7.37
N THR A 54 13.86 -1.54 -6.47
CA THR A 54 13.90 -1.14 -5.06
C THR A 54 15.33 -0.81 -4.66
N THR A 55 15.54 0.40 -4.15
CA THR A 55 16.80 0.84 -3.58
C THR A 55 16.64 1.06 -2.08
N VAL A 56 17.55 0.47 -1.30
CA VAL A 56 17.63 0.64 0.15
C VAL A 56 19.00 1.21 0.49
N ASN A 57 19.04 2.36 1.14
CA ASN A 57 20.25 2.97 1.67
C ASN A 57 20.16 3.05 3.19
N ALA A 58 20.98 2.26 3.87
CA ALA A 58 21.16 2.27 5.31
C ALA A 58 22.63 2.58 5.65
N PRO A 59 22.96 2.94 6.90
CA PRO A 59 24.32 3.27 7.26
C PRO A 59 25.21 2.02 7.12
N GLY A 60 26.15 2.07 6.19
CA GLY A 60 27.04 0.95 5.90
C GLY A 60 26.42 -0.17 5.06
N THR A 61 25.18 -0.04 4.57
CA THR A 61 24.58 -1.05 3.69
C THR A 61 23.77 -0.39 2.58
N SER A 62 24.04 -0.73 1.33
CA SER A 62 23.22 -0.38 0.17
C SER A 62 22.71 -1.64 -0.52
N VAL A 63 21.42 -1.66 -0.83
CA VAL A 63 20.79 -2.72 -1.62
C VAL A 63 20.13 -2.08 -2.83
N ASP A 64 20.42 -2.60 -4.01
CA ASP A 64 19.79 -2.20 -5.27
C ASP A 64 19.18 -3.42 -5.95
N THR A 65 17.88 -3.41 -6.17
CA THR A 65 17.17 -4.47 -6.87
C THR A 65 16.53 -3.90 -8.11
N ASN A 66 16.80 -4.49 -9.26
CA ASN A 66 16.26 -4.08 -10.55
C ASN A 66 15.98 -5.31 -11.44
N GLU A 67 15.73 -5.08 -12.72
CA GLU A 67 15.49 -6.14 -13.71
C GLU A 67 16.68 -7.11 -13.87
N SER A 68 17.90 -6.64 -13.68
CA SER A 68 19.12 -7.46 -13.79
C SER A 68 19.37 -8.35 -12.58
N GLY A 69 18.78 -8.03 -11.42
CA GLY A 69 18.96 -8.79 -10.19
C GLY A 69 19.07 -7.89 -8.95
N THR A 70 19.64 -8.42 -7.88
CA THR A 70 19.84 -7.72 -6.61
C THR A 70 21.32 -7.60 -6.30
N ARG A 71 21.79 -6.39 -6.02
CA ARG A 71 23.13 -6.10 -5.51
C ARG A 71 23.05 -5.64 -4.06
N ILE A 72 23.93 -6.17 -3.22
CA ILE A 72 24.03 -5.85 -1.79
C ILE A 72 25.48 -5.48 -1.51
N GLN A 73 25.71 -4.28 -1.00
CA GLN A 73 27.03 -3.78 -0.65
C GLN A 73 27.05 -3.35 0.82
N ALA A 74 27.95 -3.93 1.61
CA ALA A 74 28.21 -3.58 3.00
C ALA A 74 29.69 -3.88 3.35
N PRO A 75 30.23 -3.38 4.48
CA PRO A 75 31.57 -3.73 4.94
C PRO A 75 31.77 -5.25 4.99
N GLY A 76 32.70 -5.76 4.18
CA GLY A 76 33.00 -7.20 4.09
C GLY A 76 32.02 -8.01 3.24
N VAL A 77 31.02 -7.38 2.60
CA VAL A 77 30.00 -8.05 1.79
C VAL A 77 29.77 -7.29 0.48
N ASP A 78 30.09 -7.91 -0.65
CA ASP A 78 29.65 -7.47 -1.98
C ASP A 78 29.04 -8.68 -2.68
N ILE A 79 27.70 -8.71 -2.74
CA ILE A 79 26.94 -9.82 -3.29
C ILE A 79 26.13 -9.29 -4.46
N THR A 80 26.24 -9.95 -5.61
CA THR A 80 25.36 -9.74 -6.76
C THR A 80 24.62 -11.03 -7.05
N VAL A 81 23.30 -11.01 -6.89
CA VAL A 81 22.40 -12.10 -7.21
C VAL A 81 21.72 -11.77 -8.54
N PRO A 82 22.11 -12.40 -9.65
CA PRO A 82 21.41 -12.22 -10.92
C PRO A 82 19.99 -12.77 -10.81
N ARG A 83 19.05 -12.16 -11.54
CA ARG A 83 17.71 -12.71 -11.67
C ARG A 83 17.82 -14.06 -12.38
N ARG A 84 17.30 -15.14 -11.78
CA ARG A 84 17.15 -16.42 -12.48
C ARG A 84 15.92 -16.34 -13.37
N ASP A 85 16.14 -16.30 -14.68
CA ASP A 85 15.12 -16.69 -15.64
C ASP A 85 15.05 -18.22 -15.59
N ASN A 86 13.97 -18.74 -14.98
CA ASN A 86 13.67 -20.17 -15.10
C ASN A 86 12.96 -20.35 -16.44
N ASP A 87 13.72 -20.74 -17.47
CA ASP A 87 13.20 -21.22 -18.76
C ASP A 87 13.32 -22.76 -18.81
#